data_AF-A0A164Q8R2-F1
#
_entry.id   AF-A0A164Q8R2-F1
#
_cell.length_a   1.000
_cell.length_b   1.000
_cell.length_c   1.000
_cell.angle_alpha   90.00
_cell.angle_beta   90.00
_cell.angle_gamma   90.00
#
_symmetry.space_group_name_H-M   'P 1'
#
loop_
_entity.id
_entity.type
_entity.pdbx_description
1 polymer ?
#
loop_
_entity_poly.entity_id
_entity_poly.type
_entity_poly.pdbx_seq_one_letter_code
_entity_poly.pdbx_strand_id
1 'polypeptide(L)'
;MSESPSVKHAVKNQFDAPAQELPLPEGPDVITRNAIALNSLNPDPRSKLIFDNLIRHLHEFVRETQLTTDEWMTAIQFLTATGQTCTPIRQEFILLSDVLGVSALVDALNNPTVGNSTQSTVLGPFFTEDAADLTSGDSIASEGKGSYLYVTGRVVDTAGRPIPNATIETWETDDHGFYDTQYSDRDHPDCRGRFKSDAHGVYAFRAVVPVAYPIPGDVCPVGQLLEKMHRHNMRPAHLHMMVEAEGFQKLITSFYPEGDKWIASDAVFGVKKSLVVKLRTVDDENEARSKGFAKGSTFKLLEQDIVLASPEETQRARESLSKA
;
A
#
# COMPACT_ATOMS: atom_id res chain seq x y z
N MET A 1 -1.55 -46.08 -38.16
CA MET A 1 -0.77 -46.42 -36.96
C MET A 1 -0.95 -45.26 -35.99
N SER A 2 -1.76 -45.46 -34.94
CA SER A 2 -1.95 -44.43 -33.91
C SER A 2 -0.71 -44.39 -33.03
N GLU A 3 -0.01 -43.25 -33.00
CA GLU A 3 1.04 -43.02 -32.02
C GLU A 3 0.40 -43.08 -30.62
N SER A 4 0.94 -43.96 -29.76
CA SER A 4 0.57 -44.01 -28.36
C SER A 4 0.96 -42.68 -27.70
N PRO A 5 0.11 -42.07 -26.86
CA PRO A 5 0.46 -40.83 -26.19
C PRO A 5 1.69 -41.06 -25.31
N SER A 6 2.74 -40.26 -25.51
CA SER A 6 3.99 -40.36 -24.73
C SER A 6 3.67 -40.20 -23.25
N VAL A 7 3.98 -41.20 -22.42
CA VAL A 7 3.83 -41.10 -20.97
C VAL A 7 4.78 -40.02 -20.48
N LYS A 8 4.23 -38.88 -20.06
CA LYS A 8 5.02 -37.82 -19.42
C LYS A 8 5.37 -38.27 -18.01
N HIS A 9 6.67 -38.42 -17.73
CA HIS A 9 7.15 -38.64 -16.37
C HIS A 9 7.14 -37.34 -15.57
N ALA A 10 6.95 -37.45 -14.25
CA ALA A 10 7.14 -36.33 -13.34
C ALA A 10 8.61 -35.86 -13.39
N VAL A 11 8.80 -34.55 -13.45
CA VAL A 11 10.13 -33.93 -13.52
C VAL A 11 10.58 -33.60 -12.10
N LYS A 12 11.68 -34.20 -11.64
CA LYS A 12 12.32 -33.80 -10.37
C LYS A 12 12.99 -32.44 -10.54
N ASN A 13 13.11 -31.68 -9.45
CA ASN A 13 13.98 -30.51 -9.44
C ASN A 13 15.46 -30.91 -9.50
N GLN A 14 16.36 -29.93 -9.57
CA GLN A 14 17.80 -30.14 -9.77
C GLN A 14 18.56 -30.67 -8.54
N PHE A 15 17.89 -30.97 -7.43
CA PHE A 15 18.54 -31.35 -6.18
C PHE A 15 18.49 -32.86 -5.95
N ASP A 16 19.56 -33.42 -5.40
CA ASP A 16 19.61 -34.79 -4.91
C ASP A 16 19.20 -34.87 -3.44
N ALA A 17 19.03 -36.09 -2.93
CA ALA A 17 18.72 -36.30 -1.51
C ALA A 17 19.81 -35.68 -0.62
N PRO A 18 19.44 -35.04 0.50
CA PRO A 18 20.42 -34.42 1.39
C PRO A 18 21.36 -35.48 1.96
N ALA A 19 22.64 -35.14 2.11
CA ALA A 19 23.64 -36.05 2.70
C ALA A 19 23.45 -36.28 4.21
N GLN A 20 22.68 -35.41 4.88
CA GLN A 20 22.38 -35.53 6.30
C GLN A 20 21.27 -36.57 6.54
N GLU A 21 21.50 -37.49 7.48
CA GLU A 21 20.44 -38.36 8.00
C GLU A 21 19.46 -37.57 8.88
N LEU A 22 18.18 -37.58 8.50
CA LEU A 22 17.10 -36.95 9.26
C LEU A 22 16.22 -38.04 9.91
N PRO A 23 15.83 -37.90 11.18
CA PRO A 23 14.92 -38.83 11.82
C PRO A 23 13.55 -38.83 11.14
N LEU A 24 12.85 -39.97 11.15
CA LEU A 24 11.50 -40.07 10.59
C LEU A 24 10.51 -39.23 11.43
N PRO A 25 9.51 -38.57 10.80
CA PRO A 25 8.58 -37.67 11.48
C PRO A 25 7.51 -38.42 12.28
N GLU A 26 7.91 -39.06 13.37
CA GLU A 26 7.02 -39.80 14.29
C GLU A 26 6.22 -38.87 15.23
N GLY A 27 6.57 -37.58 15.29
CA GLY A 27 5.89 -36.59 16.11
C GLY A 27 6.20 -35.14 15.69
N PRO A 28 5.44 -34.17 16.22
CA PRO A 28 5.48 -32.76 15.78
C PRO A 28 6.85 -32.09 15.95
N ASP A 29 7.63 -32.50 16.97
CA ASP A 29 8.98 -31.98 17.23
C ASP A 29 10.00 -32.42 16.18
N VAL A 30 9.79 -33.59 15.58
CA VAL A 30 10.67 -34.08 14.52
C VAL A 30 10.39 -33.35 13.21
N ILE A 31 9.13 -33.08 12.89
CA ILE A 31 8.72 -32.37 11.66
C ILE A 31 9.37 -30.99 11.59
N THR A 32 9.26 -30.18 12.64
CA THR A 32 9.81 -28.82 12.68
C THR A 32 11.33 -28.84 12.53
N ARG A 33 12.00 -29.73 13.26
CA ARG A 33 13.46 -29.87 13.21
C ARG A 33 13.95 -30.27 11.82
N ASN A 34 13.26 -31.19 11.16
CA ASN A 34 13.61 -31.63 9.81
C ASN A 34 13.41 -30.52 8.78
N ALA A 35 12.29 -29.77 8.84
CA ALA A 35 12.04 -28.65 7.95
C ALA A 35 13.15 -27.58 8.05
N ILE A 36 13.58 -27.27 9.27
CA ILE A 36 14.68 -26.35 9.55
C ILE A 36 16.02 -26.89 9.03
N ALA A 37 16.31 -28.16 9.26
CA ALA A 37 17.53 -28.80 8.76
C ALA A 37 17.61 -28.76 7.23
N LEU A 38 16.49 -29.01 6.53
CA LEU A 38 16.42 -28.91 5.07
C LEU A 38 16.61 -27.47 4.58
N ASN A 39 15.99 -26.48 5.23
CA ASN A 39 16.21 -25.06 4.90
C ASN A 39 17.68 -24.64 5.11
N SER A 40 18.40 -25.30 6.03
CA SER A 40 19.78 -24.96 6.34
C SER A 40 20.76 -25.19 5.17
N LEU A 41 20.35 -25.97 4.16
CA LEU A 41 21.08 -26.25 2.92
C LEU A 41 21.08 -25.06 1.94
N ASN A 42 20.22 -24.05 2.16
CA ASN A 42 20.20 -22.84 1.34
C ASN A 42 21.50 -22.04 1.55
N PRO A 43 22.30 -21.80 0.48
CA PRO A 43 23.57 -21.09 0.59
C PRO A 43 23.40 -19.58 0.81
N ASP A 44 22.23 -19.01 0.50
CA ASP A 44 21.96 -17.59 0.73
C ASP A 44 21.60 -17.34 2.22
N PRO A 45 22.46 -16.63 2.98
CA PRO A 45 22.24 -16.42 4.41
C PRO A 45 20.94 -15.66 4.71
N ARG A 46 20.52 -14.74 3.82
CA ARG A 46 19.31 -13.95 4.03
C ARG A 46 18.06 -14.79 3.84
N SER A 47 17.96 -15.53 2.74
CA SER A 47 16.85 -16.46 2.51
C SER A 47 16.78 -17.51 3.60
N LYS A 48 17.93 -18.06 4.02
CA LYS A 48 17.99 -19.01 5.14
C LYS A 48 17.37 -18.43 6.40
N LEU A 49 17.75 -17.21 6.81
CA LEU A 49 17.19 -16.53 7.97
C LEU A 49 15.68 -16.29 7.86
N ILE A 50 15.20 -15.85 6.68
CA ILE A 50 13.77 -15.59 6.44
C ILE A 50 12.95 -16.87 6.58
N PHE A 51 13.34 -17.93 5.89
CA PHE A 51 12.59 -19.19 5.90
C PHE A 51 12.70 -19.93 7.24
N ASP A 52 13.84 -19.83 7.94
CA ASP A 52 14.00 -20.42 9.28
C ASP A 52 12.99 -19.81 10.25
N ASN A 53 12.91 -18.48 10.30
CA ASN A 53 11.95 -17.78 11.16
C ASN A 53 10.50 -18.03 10.72
N LEU A 54 10.20 -17.99 9.42
CA LEU A 54 8.86 -18.26 8.91
C LEU A 54 8.37 -19.65 9.32
N ILE A 55 9.19 -20.69 9.11
CA ILE A 55 8.85 -22.07 9.46
C ILE A 55 8.62 -22.18 10.97
N ARG A 56 9.49 -21.58 11.80
CA ARG A 56 9.34 -21.60 13.26
C ARG A 56 8.05 -20.94 13.71
N HIS A 57 7.79 -19.70 13.29
CA HIS A 57 6.59 -18.98 13.71
C HIS A 57 5.31 -19.65 13.22
N LEU A 58 5.31 -20.18 11.99
CA LEU A 58 4.15 -20.90 11.46
C LEU A 58 3.89 -22.21 12.22
N HIS A 59 4.92 -23.00 12.51
CA HIS A 59 4.78 -24.25 13.27
C HIS A 59 4.40 -23.99 14.73
N GLU A 60 4.91 -22.93 15.33
CA GLU A 60 4.54 -22.53 16.69
C GLU A 60 3.08 -22.08 16.75
N PHE A 61 2.62 -21.28 15.79
CA PHE A 61 1.20 -20.90 15.68
C PHE A 61 0.29 -22.14 15.61
N VAL A 62 0.63 -23.12 14.77
CA VAL A 62 -0.13 -24.39 14.65
C VAL A 62 -0.19 -25.15 15.98
N ARG A 63 0.90 -25.16 16.76
CA ARG A 63 0.95 -25.82 18.08
C ARG A 63 0.17 -25.05 19.14
N GLU A 64 0.35 -23.74 19.19
CA GLU A 64 -0.28 -22.84 20.15
C GLU A 64 -1.80 -22.89 20.03
N THR A 65 -2.32 -22.92 18.80
CA THR A 65 -3.76 -23.00 18.54
C THR A 65 -4.32 -24.41 18.52
N GLN A 66 -3.45 -25.44 18.55
CA GLN A 66 -3.84 -26.84 18.32
C GLN A 66 -4.67 -27.01 17.05
N LEU A 67 -4.23 -26.38 15.96
CA LEU A 67 -4.99 -26.26 14.71
C LEU A 67 -5.49 -27.64 14.23
N THR A 68 -6.81 -27.76 14.09
CA THR A 68 -7.43 -29.00 13.62
C THR A 68 -7.28 -29.16 12.10
N THR A 69 -7.46 -30.38 11.60
CA THR A 69 -7.45 -30.65 10.15
C THR A 69 -8.51 -29.85 9.39
N ASP A 70 -9.68 -29.65 9.98
CA ASP A 70 -10.79 -28.93 9.35
C ASP A 70 -10.51 -27.42 9.31
N GLU A 71 -9.95 -26.84 10.37
CA GLU A 71 -9.49 -25.44 10.39
C GLU A 71 -8.34 -25.22 9.41
N TRP A 72 -7.39 -26.16 9.34
CA TRP A 72 -6.31 -26.12 8.35
C TRP A 72 -6.86 -26.15 6.92
N MET A 73 -7.82 -27.05 6.62
CA MET A 73 -8.44 -27.09 5.29
C MET A 73 -9.19 -25.81 4.97
N THR A 74 -9.87 -25.21 5.96
CA THR A 74 -10.53 -23.91 5.83
C THR A 74 -9.53 -22.81 5.46
N ALA A 75 -8.37 -22.77 6.12
CA ALA A 75 -7.30 -21.82 5.80
C ALA A 75 -6.73 -22.04 4.39
N ILE A 76 -6.54 -23.28 3.95
CA ILE A 76 -6.09 -23.62 2.59
C ILE A 76 -7.10 -23.13 1.55
N GLN A 77 -8.40 -23.36 1.77
CA GLN A 77 -9.46 -22.89 0.89
C GLN A 77 -9.51 -21.36 0.82
N PHE A 78 -9.34 -20.69 1.97
CA PHE A 78 -9.25 -19.22 2.04
C PHE A 78 -8.08 -18.67 1.22
N LEU A 79 -6.87 -19.20 1.39
CA LEU A 79 -5.69 -18.78 0.62
C LEU A 79 -5.84 -19.07 -0.87
N THR A 80 -6.48 -20.20 -1.21
CA THR A 80 -6.79 -20.55 -2.61
C THR A 80 -7.75 -19.53 -3.23
N ALA A 81 -8.85 -19.19 -2.54
CA ALA A 81 -9.81 -18.20 -3.01
C ALA A 81 -9.18 -16.80 -3.12
N THR A 82 -8.28 -16.44 -2.18
CA THR A 82 -7.51 -15.19 -2.22
C THR A 82 -6.67 -15.11 -3.50
N GLY A 83 -5.94 -16.18 -3.82
CA GLY A 83 -5.17 -16.26 -5.06
C GLY A 83 -6.04 -16.18 -6.32
N GLN A 84 -7.17 -16.89 -6.35
CA GLN A 84 -8.11 -16.88 -7.50
C GLN A 84 -8.81 -15.54 -7.71
N THR A 85 -8.89 -14.70 -6.67
CA THR A 85 -9.49 -13.35 -6.74
C THR A 85 -8.52 -12.31 -7.31
N CYS A 86 -7.21 -12.61 -7.34
CA CYS A 86 -6.21 -11.71 -7.88
C CYS A 86 -6.32 -11.59 -9.42
N THR A 87 -6.23 -10.37 -9.94
CA THR A 87 -6.19 -10.02 -11.37
C THR A 87 -5.05 -9.01 -11.62
N PRO A 88 -4.73 -8.63 -12.88
CA PRO A 88 -3.70 -7.63 -13.14
C PRO A 88 -3.93 -6.27 -12.44
N ILE A 89 -5.19 -5.92 -12.17
CA ILE A 89 -5.59 -4.64 -11.54
C ILE A 89 -6.12 -4.82 -10.11
N ARG A 90 -6.18 -6.06 -9.60
CA ARG A 90 -6.66 -6.37 -8.24
C ARG A 90 -5.70 -7.34 -7.55
N GLN A 91 -5.13 -6.93 -6.42
CA GLN A 91 -4.20 -7.75 -5.65
C GLN A 91 -4.79 -8.12 -4.28
N GLU A 92 -5.53 -9.22 -4.23
CA GLU A 92 -6.20 -9.67 -3.00
C GLU A 92 -5.19 -10.10 -1.91
N PHE A 93 -4.02 -10.62 -2.29
CA PHE A 93 -2.94 -10.92 -1.33
C PHE A 93 -2.33 -9.66 -0.71
N ILE A 94 -2.26 -8.55 -1.47
CA ILE A 94 -1.84 -7.26 -0.91
C ILE A 94 -2.92 -6.77 0.06
N LEU A 95 -4.21 -6.87 -0.31
CA LEU A 95 -5.29 -6.49 0.58
C LEU A 95 -5.33 -7.33 1.86
N LEU A 96 -5.03 -8.64 1.77
CA LEU A 96 -4.87 -9.50 2.94
C LEU A 96 -3.72 -9.03 3.84
N SER A 97 -2.58 -8.68 3.25
CA SER A 97 -1.43 -8.09 3.96
C SER A 97 -1.81 -6.77 4.64
N ASP A 98 -2.59 -5.92 3.96
CA ASP A 98 -3.05 -4.62 4.45
C ASP A 98 -3.93 -4.78 5.68
N VAL A 99 -4.97 -5.63 5.61
CA VAL A 99 -5.91 -5.79 6.73
C VAL A 99 -5.32 -6.55 7.92
N LEU A 100 -4.27 -7.34 7.72
CA LEU A 100 -3.52 -7.97 8.81
C LEU A 100 -2.43 -7.05 9.38
N GLY A 101 -2.26 -5.85 8.84
CA GLY A 101 -1.28 -4.86 9.29
C GLY A 101 0.16 -5.16 8.85
N VAL A 102 0.38 -6.19 8.03
CA VAL A 102 1.71 -6.57 7.55
C VAL A 102 2.29 -5.47 6.65
N SER A 103 1.48 -4.92 5.74
CA SER A 103 1.94 -3.84 4.85
C SER A 103 2.36 -2.59 5.62
N ALA A 104 1.56 -2.18 6.61
CA ALA A 104 1.86 -1.04 7.47
C ALA A 104 3.12 -1.29 8.33
N LEU A 105 3.30 -2.51 8.84
CA LEU A 105 4.50 -2.89 9.60
C LEU A 105 5.76 -2.88 8.72
N VAL A 106 5.67 -3.44 7.50
CA VAL A 106 6.77 -3.42 6.53
C VAL A 106 7.14 -1.98 6.17
N ASP A 107 6.15 -1.11 5.93
CA ASP A 107 6.38 0.32 5.70
C ASP A 107 7.09 0.96 6.90
N ALA A 108 6.59 0.78 8.12
CA ALA A 108 7.15 1.41 9.31
C ALA A 108 8.61 1.00 9.58
N LEU A 109 8.97 -0.27 9.32
CA LEU A 109 10.33 -0.79 9.49
C LEU A 109 11.29 -0.31 8.38
N ASN A 110 10.79 -0.14 7.16
CA ASN A 110 11.61 0.23 6.02
C ASN A 110 11.58 1.73 5.70
N ASN A 111 10.65 2.51 6.24
CA ASN A 111 10.56 3.94 5.96
C ASN A 111 10.44 4.73 7.28
N PRO A 112 11.43 4.60 8.17
CA PRO A 112 11.43 5.36 9.42
C PRO A 112 11.46 6.86 9.14
N THR A 113 10.76 7.62 9.98
CA THR A 113 10.73 9.08 9.87
C THR A 113 12.10 9.66 10.21
N VAL A 114 12.62 10.51 9.33
CA VAL A 114 13.89 11.22 9.51
C VAL A 114 13.60 12.66 9.92
N GLY A 115 13.82 13.01 11.19
CA GLY A 115 13.63 14.38 11.66
C GLY A 115 12.21 14.89 11.39
N ASN A 116 12.07 15.87 10.51
CA ASN A 116 10.81 16.45 10.07
C ASN A 116 10.31 15.92 8.71
N SER A 117 10.88 14.84 8.17
CA SER A 117 10.45 14.25 6.91
C SER A 117 8.98 13.85 6.96
N THR A 118 8.26 14.00 5.85
CA THR A 118 6.87 13.52 5.74
C THR A 118 6.86 12.00 5.95
N GLN A 119 5.94 11.51 6.79
CA GLN A 119 5.85 10.07 7.05
C GLN A 119 5.33 9.33 5.82
N SER A 120 5.88 8.16 5.54
CA SER A 120 5.32 7.26 4.54
C SER A 120 4.02 6.61 5.03
N THR A 121 3.27 5.98 4.13
CA THR A 121 2.24 5.00 4.47
C THR A 121 2.07 3.99 3.33
N VAL A 122 1.16 3.03 3.51
CA VAL A 122 0.86 1.99 2.54
C VAL A 122 0.45 2.57 1.18
N LEU A 123 0.98 1.99 0.10
CA LEU A 123 0.62 2.37 -1.28
C LEU A 123 -0.86 2.08 -1.58
N GLY A 124 -1.37 0.97 -1.03
CA GLY A 124 -2.67 0.42 -1.39
C GLY A 124 -2.66 -0.27 -2.76
N PRO A 125 -3.75 -0.97 -3.11
CA PRO A 125 -3.80 -1.81 -4.31
C PRO A 125 -4.20 -1.05 -5.59
N PHE A 126 -4.49 0.25 -5.49
CA PHE A 126 -5.12 1.02 -6.58
C PHE A 126 -4.16 1.94 -7.33
N PHE A 127 -2.85 1.85 -7.13
CA PHE A 127 -1.88 2.59 -7.93
C PHE A 127 -1.78 2.01 -9.35
N THR A 128 -1.68 2.88 -10.37
CA THR A 128 -1.44 2.51 -11.77
C THR A 128 -0.41 3.45 -12.39
N GLU A 129 0.39 2.94 -13.33
CA GLU A 129 1.49 3.72 -13.95
C GLU A 129 1.02 4.72 -15.03
N ASP A 130 -0.25 4.61 -15.44
CA ASP A 130 -0.84 5.33 -16.57
C ASP A 130 -1.38 6.72 -16.21
N ALA A 131 -1.07 7.27 -15.03
CA ALA A 131 -1.49 8.61 -14.64
C ALA A 131 -1.09 9.67 -15.70
N ALA A 132 -2.00 10.59 -16.00
CA ALA A 132 -1.77 11.64 -16.99
C ALA A 132 -0.71 12.65 -16.49
N ASP A 133 0.20 13.05 -17.37
CA ASP A 133 1.12 14.16 -17.11
C ASP A 133 0.37 15.48 -17.25
N LEU A 134 0.37 16.28 -16.18
CA LEU A 134 -0.43 17.49 -16.04
C LEU A 134 0.45 18.69 -15.67
N THR A 135 -0.02 19.90 -16.00
CA THR A 135 0.64 21.14 -15.60
C THR A 135 0.20 21.54 -14.20
N SER A 136 1.08 22.22 -13.44
CA SER A 136 0.71 22.73 -12.11
C SER A 136 -0.56 23.60 -12.19
N GLY A 137 -1.55 23.26 -11.36
CA GLY A 137 -2.86 23.89 -11.31
C GLY A 137 -3.95 23.19 -12.14
N ASP A 138 -3.59 22.21 -12.99
CA ASP A 138 -4.56 21.39 -13.71
C ASP A 138 -5.37 20.48 -12.78
N SER A 139 -6.44 19.87 -13.31
CA SER A 139 -7.31 18.97 -12.54
C SER A 139 -6.90 17.53 -12.74
N ILE A 140 -6.82 16.76 -11.65
CA ILE A 140 -6.70 15.30 -11.70
C ILE A 140 -8.05 14.61 -11.90
N ALA A 141 -9.15 15.33 -11.67
CA ALA A 141 -10.50 14.80 -11.71
C ALA A 141 -11.35 15.51 -12.76
N SER A 142 -12.14 14.73 -13.49
CA SER A 142 -13.17 15.23 -14.39
C SER A 142 -14.29 15.97 -13.63
N GLU A 143 -14.99 16.86 -14.33
CA GLU A 143 -16.11 17.59 -13.74
C GLU A 143 -17.22 16.64 -13.27
N GLY A 144 -17.78 16.91 -12.08
CA GLY A 144 -18.86 16.12 -11.49
C GLY A 144 -18.42 14.91 -10.66
N LYS A 145 -17.12 14.71 -10.45
CA LYS A 145 -16.58 13.64 -9.59
C LYS A 145 -16.64 13.92 -8.09
N GLY A 146 -17.04 15.12 -7.68
CA GLY A 146 -17.18 15.47 -6.27
C GLY A 146 -17.06 16.97 -6.01
N SER A 147 -17.01 17.32 -4.73
CA SER A 147 -16.81 18.71 -4.29
C SER A 147 -15.39 19.16 -4.59
N TYR A 148 -15.20 20.40 -5.04
CA TYR A 148 -13.88 20.90 -5.42
C TYR A 148 -12.88 20.97 -4.27
N LEU A 149 -11.69 20.44 -4.51
CA LEU A 149 -10.49 20.55 -3.68
C LEU A 149 -9.38 21.21 -4.50
N TYR A 150 -8.68 22.18 -3.91
CA TYR A 150 -7.40 22.67 -4.39
C TYR A 150 -6.31 22.20 -3.45
N VAL A 151 -5.25 21.62 -3.99
CA VAL A 151 -4.11 21.12 -3.23
C VAL A 151 -2.88 21.92 -3.63
N THR A 152 -2.11 22.39 -2.65
CA THR A 152 -0.86 23.11 -2.90
C THR A 152 0.13 22.97 -1.76
N GLY A 153 1.41 23.18 -2.05
CA GLY A 153 2.48 23.18 -1.06
C GLY A 153 3.83 23.24 -1.75
N ARG A 154 4.89 22.94 -0.99
CA ARG A 154 6.25 22.82 -1.52
C ARG A 154 6.83 21.44 -1.24
N VAL A 155 7.59 20.92 -2.20
CA VAL A 155 8.52 19.82 -1.99
C VAL A 155 9.86 20.40 -1.53
N VAL A 156 10.29 20.03 -0.34
CA VAL A 156 11.51 20.52 0.30
C VAL A 156 12.31 19.36 0.88
N ASP A 157 13.60 19.58 1.15
CA ASP A 157 14.41 18.62 1.90
C ASP A 157 14.29 18.81 3.43
N THR A 158 14.97 17.95 4.20
CA THR A 158 15.03 18.00 5.68
C THR A 158 15.61 19.31 6.23
N ALA A 159 16.32 20.09 5.42
CA ALA A 159 16.83 21.42 5.77
C ALA A 159 15.90 22.57 5.31
N GLY A 160 14.76 22.26 4.69
CA GLY A 160 13.79 23.23 4.20
C GLY A 160 14.16 23.88 2.85
N ARG A 161 15.15 23.34 2.14
CA ARG A 161 15.54 23.82 0.81
C ARG A 161 14.57 23.27 -0.24
N PRO A 162 14.13 24.08 -1.21
CA PRO A 162 13.19 23.64 -2.24
C PRO A 162 13.82 22.57 -3.15
N ILE A 163 13.02 21.57 -3.53
CA ILE A 163 13.40 20.52 -4.46
C ILE A 163 12.64 20.76 -5.78
N PRO A 164 13.29 21.32 -6.81
CA PRO A 164 12.67 21.53 -8.11
C PRO A 164 12.58 20.24 -8.92
N ASN A 165 11.62 20.18 -9.85
CA ASN A 165 11.40 19.05 -10.74
C ASN A 165 11.13 17.70 -10.04
N ALA A 166 10.72 17.70 -8.78
CA ALA A 166 10.24 16.51 -8.11
C ALA A 166 8.95 16.04 -8.80
N THR A 167 8.85 14.77 -9.14
CA THR A 167 7.64 14.17 -9.70
C THR A 167 6.67 13.88 -8.56
N ILE A 168 5.45 14.41 -8.66
CA ILE A 168 4.34 14.15 -7.73
C ILE A 168 3.26 13.40 -8.50
N GLU A 169 3.04 12.13 -8.15
CA GLU A 169 1.91 11.34 -8.61
C GLU A 169 0.86 11.26 -7.51
N THR A 170 -0.41 11.50 -7.85
CA THR A 170 -1.50 11.56 -6.88
C THR A 170 -2.72 10.83 -7.44
N TRP A 171 -3.47 10.18 -6.56
CA TRP A 171 -4.71 9.50 -6.91
C TRP A 171 -5.68 9.44 -5.72
N GLU A 172 -6.97 9.43 -6.02
CA GLU A 172 -8.04 9.40 -5.03
C GLU A 172 -9.30 8.71 -5.58
N THR A 173 -10.27 8.49 -4.70
CA THR A 173 -11.62 8.08 -5.11
C THR A 173 -12.44 9.30 -5.54
N ASP A 174 -13.47 9.07 -6.33
CA ASP A 174 -14.56 10.04 -6.51
C ASP A 174 -15.47 10.13 -5.26
N ASP A 175 -16.51 10.95 -5.34
CA ASP A 175 -17.49 11.16 -4.26
C ASP A 175 -18.38 9.94 -3.96
N HIS A 176 -18.34 8.93 -4.82
CA HIS A 176 -18.96 7.62 -4.58
C HIS A 176 -18.01 6.65 -3.86
N GLY A 177 -16.76 7.03 -3.64
CA GLY A 177 -15.76 6.20 -2.97
C GLY A 177 -15.14 5.13 -3.87
N PHE A 178 -15.18 5.32 -5.20
CA PHE A 178 -14.54 4.43 -6.16
C PHE A 178 -13.32 5.07 -6.80
N TYR A 179 -12.25 4.29 -6.96
CA TYR A 179 -11.18 4.61 -7.90
C TYR A 179 -11.67 4.33 -9.32
N ASP A 180 -11.22 5.11 -10.30
CA ASP A 180 -11.45 4.89 -11.74
C ASP A 180 -11.24 3.42 -12.18
N THR A 181 -10.23 2.73 -11.65
CA THR A 181 -9.88 1.32 -11.93
C THR A 181 -10.96 0.32 -11.52
N GLN A 182 -11.92 0.74 -10.71
CA GLN A 182 -13.03 -0.10 -10.27
C GLN A 182 -14.25 0.01 -11.20
N TYR A 183 -14.28 0.99 -12.09
CA TYR A 183 -15.32 1.14 -13.09
C TYR A 183 -15.02 0.27 -14.31
N SER A 184 -16.00 -0.56 -14.71
CA SER A 184 -15.86 -1.48 -15.84
C SER A 184 -15.73 -0.78 -17.20
N ASP A 185 -16.17 0.47 -17.28
CA ASP A 185 -16.16 1.35 -18.44
C ASP A 185 -15.01 2.37 -18.42
N ARG A 186 -13.97 2.13 -17.59
CA ARG A 186 -12.76 2.96 -17.59
C ARG A 186 -12.10 2.98 -18.96
N ASP A 187 -12.04 4.16 -19.57
CA ASP A 187 -11.38 4.42 -20.85
C ASP A 187 -10.01 5.11 -20.67
N HIS A 188 -9.90 6.00 -19.67
CA HIS A 188 -8.69 6.76 -19.35
C HIS A 188 -8.53 6.91 -17.83
N PRO A 189 -7.33 7.25 -17.33
CA PRO A 189 -7.14 7.61 -15.93
C PRO A 189 -7.98 8.83 -15.53
N ASP A 190 -8.69 8.73 -14.41
CA ASP A 190 -9.47 9.84 -13.83
C ASP A 190 -9.33 9.82 -12.30
N CYS A 191 -9.45 10.98 -11.66
CA CYS A 191 -9.04 11.21 -10.27
C CYS A 191 -7.55 10.82 -10.02
N ARG A 192 -6.69 10.97 -11.03
CA ARG A 192 -5.25 10.65 -11.00
C ARG A 192 -4.46 11.65 -11.82
N GLY A 193 -3.25 11.99 -11.37
CA GLY A 193 -2.38 12.86 -12.14
C GLY A 193 -0.93 12.84 -11.69
N ARG A 194 -0.06 13.25 -12.61
CA ARG A 194 1.39 13.35 -12.43
C ARG A 194 1.86 14.76 -12.76
N PHE A 195 2.60 15.38 -11.85
CA PHE A 195 3.05 16.76 -11.94
C PHE A 195 4.54 16.85 -11.61
N LYS A 196 5.12 18.02 -11.89
CA LYS A 196 6.46 18.37 -11.42
C LYS A 196 6.42 19.63 -10.55
N SER A 197 7.20 19.64 -9.48
CA SER A 197 7.42 20.85 -8.68
C SER A 197 8.20 21.90 -9.48
N ASP A 198 7.92 23.18 -9.25
CA ASP A 198 8.58 24.30 -9.93
C ASP A 198 9.98 24.61 -9.37
N ALA A 199 10.61 25.68 -9.86
CA ALA A 199 11.95 26.12 -9.42
C ALA A 199 12.05 26.44 -7.90
N HIS A 200 10.93 26.70 -7.24
CA HIS A 200 10.81 26.97 -5.81
C HIS A 200 10.24 25.75 -5.05
N GLY A 201 10.15 24.59 -5.70
CA GLY A 201 9.59 23.38 -5.15
C GLY A 201 8.06 23.40 -5.04
N VAL A 202 7.38 24.43 -5.55
CA VAL A 202 5.92 24.57 -5.42
C VAL A 202 5.23 23.55 -6.31
N TYR A 203 4.17 22.95 -5.78
CA TYR A 203 3.21 22.16 -6.55
C TYR A 203 1.80 22.64 -6.27
N ALA A 204 0.92 22.49 -7.25
CA ALA A 204 -0.50 22.71 -7.08
C ALA A 204 -1.33 21.91 -8.09
N PHE A 205 -2.56 21.54 -7.72
CA PHE A 205 -3.52 20.91 -8.62
C PHE A 205 -4.95 21.01 -8.07
N ARG A 206 -5.93 20.83 -8.95
CA ARG A 206 -7.34 20.64 -8.60
C ARG A 206 -7.67 19.16 -8.47
N ALA A 207 -8.52 18.86 -7.52
CA ALA A 207 -8.90 17.53 -7.08
C ALA A 207 -10.37 17.57 -6.62
N VAL A 208 -10.86 16.45 -6.09
CA VAL A 208 -12.13 16.41 -5.35
C VAL A 208 -11.87 16.22 -3.86
N VAL A 209 -12.82 16.59 -3.02
CA VAL A 209 -12.69 16.34 -1.57
C VAL A 209 -12.82 14.82 -1.35
N PRO A 210 -11.80 14.14 -0.78
CA PRO A 210 -11.88 12.71 -0.57
C PRO A 210 -13.02 12.33 0.37
N VAL A 211 -13.60 11.16 0.14
CA VAL A 211 -14.64 10.56 0.99
C VAL A 211 -14.15 9.26 1.59
N ALA A 212 -14.67 8.90 2.76
CA ALA A 212 -14.45 7.57 3.32
C ALA A 212 -15.10 6.51 2.45
N TYR A 213 -14.42 5.39 2.25
CA TYR A 213 -14.90 4.31 1.42
C TYR A 213 -14.57 2.94 2.01
N PRO A 214 -15.37 1.90 1.73
CA PRO A 214 -15.05 0.53 2.09
C PRO A 214 -14.02 -0.09 1.13
N ILE A 215 -13.03 -0.81 1.65
CA ILE A 215 -12.30 -1.80 0.83
C ILE A 215 -13.27 -2.91 0.39
N PRO A 216 -12.99 -3.66 -0.71
CA PRO A 216 -13.87 -4.71 -1.21
C PRO A 216 -14.41 -5.62 -0.09
N GLY A 217 -15.74 -5.80 -0.07
CA GLY A 217 -16.49 -6.43 1.02
C GLY A 217 -16.85 -7.91 0.80
N ASP A 218 -18.08 -8.27 1.14
CA ASP A 218 -18.66 -9.63 1.22
C ASP A 218 -18.41 -10.57 0.02
N VAL A 219 -18.24 -10.03 -1.18
CA VAL A 219 -17.96 -10.82 -2.40
C VAL A 219 -16.50 -11.30 -2.50
N CYS A 220 -15.64 -11.00 -1.52
CA CYS A 220 -14.24 -11.43 -1.56
C CYS A 220 -13.71 -12.06 -0.27
N PRO A 221 -12.66 -12.89 -0.36
CA PRO A 221 -12.10 -13.58 0.81
C PRO A 221 -11.72 -12.61 1.93
N VAL A 222 -11.08 -11.48 1.62
CA VAL A 222 -10.66 -10.52 2.67
C VAL A 222 -11.86 -9.88 3.37
N GLY A 223 -12.93 -9.56 2.65
CA GLY A 223 -14.17 -9.08 3.26
C GLY A 223 -14.77 -10.10 4.23
N GLN A 224 -14.84 -11.37 3.82
CA GLN A 224 -15.32 -12.47 4.69
C GLN A 224 -14.44 -12.67 5.94
N LEU A 225 -13.13 -12.47 5.81
CA LEU A 225 -12.21 -12.49 6.95
C LEU A 225 -12.53 -11.37 7.94
N LEU A 226 -12.72 -10.14 7.46
CA LEU A 226 -13.05 -9.00 8.31
C LEU A 226 -14.38 -9.21 9.05
N GLU A 227 -15.39 -9.75 8.38
CA GLU A 227 -16.66 -10.12 9.01
C GLU A 227 -16.46 -11.14 10.14
N LYS A 228 -15.67 -12.19 9.89
CA LYS A 228 -15.33 -13.20 10.91
C LYS A 228 -14.57 -12.60 12.10
N MET A 229 -13.75 -11.57 11.86
CA MET A 229 -13.03 -10.83 12.91
C MET A 229 -13.89 -9.75 13.59
N HIS A 230 -15.15 -9.57 13.19
CA HIS A 230 -16.02 -8.48 13.63
C HIS A 230 -15.40 -7.08 13.40
N ARG A 231 -14.73 -6.89 12.26
CA ARG A 231 -14.10 -5.63 11.85
C ARG A 231 -14.85 -4.98 10.70
N HIS A 232 -14.90 -3.65 10.68
CA HIS A 232 -15.37 -2.91 9.51
C HIS A 232 -14.32 -2.90 8.40
N ASN A 233 -14.75 -2.68 7.17
CA ASN A 233 -13.90 -2.54 5.98
C ASN A 233 -13.68 -1.08 5.56
N MET A 234 -14.10 -0.10 6.36
CA MET A 234 -13.96 1.32 6.02
C MET A 234 -12.52 1.84 6.15
N ARG A 235 -12.10 2.60 5.15
CA ARG A 235 -10.95 3.51 5.21
C ARG A 235 -11.45 4.95 5.38
N PRO A 236 -10.77 5.78 6.19
CA PRO A 236 -11.07 7.22 6.25
C PRO A 236 -10.82 7.87 4.89
N ALA A 237 -11.44 9.03 4.65
CA ALA A 237 -11.14 9.89 3.52
C ALA A 237 -9.63 10.16 3.42
N HIS A 238 -9.05 10.01 2.23
CA HIS A 238 -7.64 10.33 2.00
C HIS A 238 -7.30 10.58 0.53
N LEU A 239 -6.22 11.34 0.34
CA LEU A 239 -5.58 11.59 -0.95
C LEU A 239 -4.21 10.90 -0.94
N HIS A 240 -3.94 10.02 -1.91
CA HIS A 240 -2.63 9.39 -2.02
C HIS A 240 -1.63 10.30 -2.73
N MET A 241 -0.36 10.21 -2.32
CA MET A 241 0.74 10.84 -3.03
C MET A 241 1.95 9.92 -3.09
N MET A 242 2.62 9.93 -4.23
CA MET A 242 3.92 9.36 -4.45
C MET A 242 4.84 10.47 -4.98
N VAL A 243 5.96 10.69 -4.29
CA VAL A 243 6.89 11.77 -4.62
C VAL A 243 8.28 11.20 -4.86
N GLU A 244 8.84 11.54 -6.02
CA GLU A 244 10.17 11.12 -6.46
C GLU A 244 11.00 12.32 -6.89
N ALA A 245 12.26 12.36 -6.45
CA ALA A 245 13.23 13.35 -6.88
C ALA A 245 14.62 12.73 -6.89
N GLU A 246 15.48 13.16 -7.82
CA GLU A 246 16.86 12.70 -7.88
C GLU A 246 17.60 13.06 -6.58
N GLY A 247 18.29 12.08 -5.99
CA GLY A 247 19.01 12.24 -4.73
C GLY A 247 18.14 12.13 -3.47
N PHE A 248 16.85 11.81 -3.60
CA PHE A 248 15.93 11.65 -2.48
C PHE A 248 15.32 10.25 -2.43
N GLN A 249 14.96 9.82 -1.22
CA GLN A 249 14.20 8.60 -1.01
C GLN A 249 12.78 8.79 -1.55
N LYS A 250 12.34 7.89 -2.44
CA LYS A 250 10.95 7.83 -2.91
C LYS A 250 10.01 7.77 -1.72
N LEU A 251 9.06 8.71 -1.67
CA LEU A 251 8.03 8.80 -0.64
C LEU A 251 6.70 8.28 -1.20
N ILE A 252 6.08 7.36 -0.48
CA ILE A 252 4.69 6.97 -0.68
C ILE A 252 3.94 7.38 0.57
N THR A 253 2.91 8.20 0.44
CA THR A 253 2.16 8.76 1.58
C THR A 253 0.69 8.97 1.24
N SER A 254 -0.10 9.38 2.23
CA SER A 254 -1.49 9.79 2.06
C SER A 254 -1.83 10.87 3.07
N PHE A 255 -2.70 11.81 2.70
CA PHE A 255 -3.20 12.84 3.60
C PHE A 255 -4.66 12.60 3.95
N TYR A 256 -4.97 12.64 5.24
CA TYR A 256 -6.28 12.29 5.80
C TYR A 256 -6.97 13.55 6.35
N PRO A 257 -8.06 14.04 5.76
CA PRO A 257 -8.81 15.18 6.29
C PRO A 257 -9.27 14.96 7.74
N GLU A 258 -9.00 15.91 8.62
CA GLU A 258 -9.40 15.86 10.02
C GLU A 258 -10.93 15.77 10.19
N GLY A 259 -11.38 15.07 11.24
CA GLY A 259 -12.81 14.94 11.57
C GLY A 259 -13.50 13.72 10.97
N ASP A 260 -12.82 12.94 10.13
CA ASP A 260 -13.35 11.65 9.67
C ASP A 260 -13.40 10.62 10.84
N LYS A 261 -14.56 9.99 11.02
CA LYS A 261 -14.83 9.04 12.10
C LYS A 261 -13.99 7.77 12.02
N TRP A 262 -13.42 7.43 10.86
CA TRP A 262 -12.64 6.21 10.65
C TRP A 262 -11.13 6.39 10.85
N ILE A 263 -10.65 7.62 11.13
CA ILE A 263 -9.21 7.91 11.34
C ILE A 263 -8.59 7.00 12.38
N ALA A 264 -9.29 6.75 13.49
CA ALA A 264 -8.77 5.97 14.61
C ALA A 264 -8.86 4.45 14.38
N SER A 265 -9.56 4.00 13.34
CA SER A 265 -9.87 2.59 13.12
C SER A 265 -9.70 2.13 11.68
N ASP A 266 -8.90 2.84 10.86
CA ASP A 266 -8.63 2.52 9.46
C ASP A 266 -8.38 1.00 9.25
N ALA A 267 -9.13 0.39 8.34
CA ALA A 267 -9.11 -1.05 8.11
C ALA A 267 -7.73 -1.61 7.75
N VAL A 268 -6.83 -0.75 7.23
CA VAL A 268 -5.48 -1.11 6.78
C VAL A 268 -4.35 -0.47 7.60
N PHE A 269 -4.68 0.20 8.71
CA PHE A 269 -3.69 0.83 9.60
C PHE A 269 -2.78 1.87 8.92
N GLY A 270 -3.27 2.59 7.91
CA GLY A 270 -2.47 3.54 7.14
C GLY A 270 -2.34 4.93 7.79
N VAL A 271 -3.23 5.27 8.73
CA VAL A 271 -3.27 6.59 9.33
C VAL A 271 -2.10 6.80 10.30
N LYS A 272 -1.34 7.87 10.08
CA LYS A 272 -0.34 8.39 11.04
C LYS A 272 -0.74 9.80 11.46
N LYS A 273 -0.49 10.16 12.73
CA LYS A 273 -0.93 11.45 13.29
C LYS A 273 -0.45 12.66 12.48
N SER A 274 0.78 12.63 11.96
CA SER A 274 1.34 13.73 11.16
C SER A 274 0.71 13.88 9.77
N LEU A 275 0.00 12.84 9.31
CA LEU A 275 -0.66 12.78 8.00
C LEU A 275 -2.14 13.19 8.07
N VAL A 276 -2.64 13.50 9.28
CA VAL A 276 -3.98 14.09 9.45
C VAL A 276 -3.89 15.58 9.17
N VAL A 277 -4.61 16.04 8.16
CA VAL A 277 -4.51 17.40 7.61
C VAL A 277 -5.83 18.16 7.75
N LYS A 278 -5.75 19.49 7.78
CA LYS A 278 -6.93 20.35 7.83
C LYS A 278 -7.30 20.85 6.44
N LEU A 279 -8.57 20.69 6.08
CA LEU A 279 -9.13 21.31 4.88
C LEU A 279 -9.79 22.65 5.23
N ARG A 280 -9.27 23.75 4.67
CA ARG A 280 -9.85 25.08 4.84
C ARG A 280 -10.94 25.31 3.80
N THR A 281 -12.10 25.81 4.21
CA THR A 281 -13.11 26.29 3.24
C THR A 281 -12.68 27.66 2.73
N VAL A 282 -12.68 27.83 1.41
CA VAL A 282 -12.57 29.13 0.75
C VAL A 282 -13.90 29.43 0.09
N ASP A 283 -14.49 30.58 0.38
CA ASP A 283 -15.75 31.05 -0.21
C ASP A 283 -15.52 32.42 -0.86
N ASP A 284 -14.83 32.39 -2.00
CA ASP A 284 -14.48 33.56 -2.79
C ASP A 284 -14.51 33.16 -4.27
N GLU A 285 -15.44 33.74 -5.02
CA GLU A 285 -15.59 33.43 -6.44
C GLU A 285 -14.37 33.85 -7.27
N ASN A 286 -13.74 34.99 -6.96
CA ASN A 286 -12.56 35.44 -7.69
C ASN A 286 -11.39 34.48 -7.45
N GLU A 287 -11.21 34.03 -6.21
CA GLU A 287 -10.19 33.03 -5.89
C GLU A 287 -10.49 31.71 -6.60
N ALA A 288 -11.73 31.20 -6.54
CA ALA A 288 -12.13 29.97 -7.22
C ALA A 288 -11.89 30.02 -8.74
N ARG A 289 -12.21 31.15 -9.40
CA ARG A 289 -11.93 31.37 -10.83
C ARG A 289 -10.44 31.46 -11.12
N SER A 290 -9.65 32.10 -10.24
CA SER A 290 -8.19 32.17 -10.37
C SER A 290 -7.52 30.80 -10.27
N LYS A 291 -8.12 29.86 -9.51
CA LYS A 291 -7.71 28.46 -9.42
C LYS A 291 -8.27 27.60 -10.55
N GLY A 292 -9.11 28.16 -11.42
CA GLY A 292 -9.70 27.55 -12.60
C GLY A 292 -10.83 26.56 -12.32
N PHE A 293 -11.55 26.71 -11.19
CA PHE A 293 -12.83 26.01 -11.00
C PHE A 293 -13.91 26.64 -11.88
N ALA A 294 -14.55 25.81 -12.72
CA ALA A 294 -15.49 26.26 -13.73
C ALA A 294 -16.84 26.73 -13.14
N LYS A 295 -17.23 26.19 -11.99
CA LYS A 295 -18.51 26.45 -11.32
C LYS A 295 -18.30 26.75 -9.83
N GLY A 296 -19.35 27.24 -9.17
CA GLY A 296 -19.33 27.53 -7.73
C GLY A 296 -18.44 28.72 -7.33
N SER A 297 -18.62 29.18 -6.09
CA SER A 297 -17.77 30.18 -5.42
C SER A 297 -16.92 29.56 -4.30
N THR A 298 -17.20 28.31 -3.93
CA THR A 298 -16.64 27.65 -2.76
C THR A 298 -15.83 26.42 -3.13
N PHE A 299 -14.67 26.23 -2.50
CA PHE A 299 -13.85 25.03 -2.60
C PHE A 299 -13.16 24.71 -1.26
N LYS A 300 -12.63 23.50 -1.11
CA LYS A 300 -11.73 23.14 -0.01
C LYS A 300 -10.29 23.36 -0.43
N LEU A 301 -9.45 23.81 0.48
CA LEU A 301 -8.04 24.01 0.27
C LEU A 301 -7.23 23.13 1.22
N LEU A 302 -6.30 22.36 0.64
CA LEU A 302 -5.26 21.63 1.35
C LEU A 302 -3.90 22.30 1.07
N GLU A 303 -3.31 22.89 2.10
CA GLU A 303 -1.95 23.47 2.07
C GLU A 303 -1.02 22.56 2.86
N GLN A 304 -0.09 21.88 2.19
CA GLN A 304 0.76 20.87 2.82
C GLN A 304 2.14 20.83 2.18
N ASP A 305 3.19 21.13 2.95
CA ASP A 305 4.57 20.91 2.49
C ASP A 305 4.92 19.41 2.59
N ILE A 306 5.69 18.94 1.61
CA ILE A 306 6.23 17.57 1.54
C ILE A 306 7.74 17.66 1.78
N VAL A 307 8.20 16.96 2.82
CA VAL A 307 9.61 16.97 3.23
C VAL A 307 10.24 15.63 2.88
N LEU A 308 11.17 15.62 1.92
CA LEU A 308 11.89 14.42 1.49
C LEU A 308 13.22 14.28 2.23
N ALA A 309 13.52 13.05 2.64
CA ALA A 309 14.83 12.66 3.16
C ALA A 309 15.70 12.07 2.04
N SER A 310 17.01 12.20 2.19
CA SER A 310 17.98 11.49 1.34
C SER A 310 17.99 9.97 1.63
N PRO A 311 18.47 9.13 0.69
CA PRO A 311 18.71 7.71 0.94
C PRO A 311 19.65 7.47 2.13
N GLU A 312 20.68 8.29 2.31
CA GLU A 312 21.66 8.15 3.40
C GLU A 312 21.04 8.48 4.77
N GLU A 313 20.20 9.51 4.85
CA GLU A 313 19.43 9.81 6.06
C GLU A 313 18.47 8.67 6.43
N THR A 314 17.74 8.15 5.43
CA THR A 314 16.80 7.04 5.63
C THR A 314 17.53 5.78 6.09
N GLN A 315 18.68 5.47 5.49
CA GLN A 315 19.49 4.31 5.88
C GLN A 315 19.99 4.42 7.32
N ARG A 316 20.49 5.59 7.73
CA ARG A 316 20.90 5.83 9.14
C ARG A 316 19.75 5.68 10.12
N ALA A 317 18.55 6.13 9.74
CA ALA A 317 17.36 5.96 10.55
C ALA A 317 16.97 4.48 10.69
N ARG A 318 17.03 3.68 9.61
CA ARG A 318 16.79 2.22 9.64
C ARG A 318 17.77 1.50 10.57
N GLU A 319 19.05 1.81 10.46
CA GLU A 319 20.10 1.21 11.30
C GLU A 319 19.90 1.52 12.78
N SER A 320 19.47 2.74 13.10
CA SER A 320 19.19 3.15 14.48
C SER A 320 17.99 2.40 15.05
N LEU A 321 16.95 2.19 14.24
CA LEU A 321 15.74 1.45 14.62
C LEU A 321 16.02 -0.05 14.85
N SER A 322 16.93 -0.64 14.07
CA SER A 322 17.32 -2.05 14.22
C SER A 322 18.14 -2.36 15.50
N LYS A 323 18.68 -1.33 16.15
CA LYS A 323 19.49 -1.44 17.38
C LYS A 323 18.70 -1.14 18.66
N ALA A 324 17.48 -0.61 18.52
CA ALA A 324 16.58 -0.25 19.63
C ALA A 324 15.71 -1.45 20.03
#